data_AF-A0A1F9A3A5-F1
#
_entry.id   AF-A0A1F9A3A5-F1
#
_cell.length_a   1.000
_cell.length_b   1.000
_cell.length_c   1.000
_cell.angle_alpha   90.00
_cell.angle_beta   90.00
_cell.angle_gamma   90.00
#
_symmetry.space_group_name_H-M   'P 1'
#
loop_
_entity.id
_entity.type
_entity.pdbx_description
1 polymer ?
#
loop_
_entity_poly.entity_id
_entity_poly.type
_entity_poly.pdbx_seq_one_letter_code
_entity_poly.pdbx_strand_id
1 'polypeptide(L)'
;SGRLAPLTASLPVSAKNQESCTTWQAVALGSDKGYDRVVVCREKDLSTAMGECRLNQWSDWATVSLGGREGGVRFKLTALSPDGKTIKLYRSQVMPYSGFSDPDEIGTELIKVLGPYQEYVSQMFNVLGIIDYTTCVEEADYQGQWISKAALYLAKEKGCDLFFCHWHFLDDVNHFHLAHLDPTWIRYDPEDAQKHWDMVRQAYRAIDHMMATLLEGITENDHVVMVSDHGCSAINRKVSMERFLHERGFLVMKDPKDTPSCFARDWYDRIDWDKTKVWLHEGVFLDPFNIYIKAKSPEEYKTVQRDLIRELRTWVDEKQNQTPVALALSKQDAEMIGLWGDQVGDVVVVLETGYTLAKKIGATTIEDNMGQVASGHGRIKPTSETKYGTEKAIFSIAGPGIKKDYSRPVEKLGHMRLIDVTPTLCHLLEIQPPAQNQGAVAYDLFEKNEMVRERPNPTPVYGPTKEYKKWMQGFLYDFGLLKDETNPC
;
A
#
# COMPACT_ATOMS: atom_id res chain seq x y z
N SER A 1 3.89 2.02 56.62
CA SER A 1 4.30 2.57 55.32
C SER A 1 3.12 2.46 54.37
N GLY A 2 2.60 3.59 53.89
CA GLY A 2 1.30 3.69 53.23
C GLY A 2 1.26 3.08 51.84
N ARG A 3 0.91 1.79 51.73
CA ARG A 3 0.50 1.20 50.46
C ARG A 3 -1.01 1.39 50.30
N LEU A 4 -1.43 1.94 49.17
CA LEU A 4 -2.84 1.97 48.81
C LEU A 4 -3.37 0.54 48.67
N ALA A 5 -4.66 0.35 48.98
CA ALA A 5 -5.33 -0.92 48.73
C ALA A 5 -5.29 -1.23 47.21
N PRO A 6 -4.93 -2.45 46.79
CA PRO A 6 -4.95 -2.81 45.37
C PRO A 6 -6.34 -2.62 44.77
N LEU A 7 -6.42 -2.05 43.56
CA LEU A 7 -7.64 -2.08 42.76
C LEU A 7 -7.55 -3.26 41.79
N THR A 8 -8.65 -3.98 41.63
CA THR A 8 -8.71 -5.14 40.74
C THR A 8 -9.79 -4.96 39.69
N ALA A 9 -9.49 -5.33 38.44
CA ALA A 9 -10.45 -5.38 37.34
C ALA A 9 -10.31 -6.67 36.55
N SER A 10 -11.44 -7.25 36.14
CA SER A 10 -11.44 -8.39 35.22
C SER A 10 -11.12 -7.93 33.80
N LEU A 11 -10.25 -8.66 33.12
CA LEU A 11 -9.86 -8.45 31.73
C LEU A 11 -10.37 -9.63 30.88
N PRO A 12 -11.56 -9.52 30.25
CA PRO A 12 -12.06 -10.57 29.38
C PRO A 12 -11.18 -10.69 28.14
N VAL A 13 -10.80 -11.92 27.80
CA VAL A 13 -10.05 -12.25 26.59
C VAL A 13 -10.99 -13.06 25.70
N SER A 14 -11.52 -12.41 24.67
CA SER A 14 -12.36 -13.05 23.67
C SER A 14 -11.50 -13.71 22.58
N ALA A 15 -11.83 -14.94 22.24
CA ALA A 15 -11.24 -15.69 21.13
C ALA A 15 -12.29 -16.01 20.08
N LYS A 16 -11.86 -16.45 18.89
CA LYS A 16 -12.76 -16.87 17.80
C LYS A 16 -13.69 -18.00 18.24
N ASN A 17 -13.16 -18.95 19.01
CA ASN A 17 -13.92 -20.06 19.59
C ASN A 17 -14.22 -19.73 21.05
N GLN A 18 -15.50 -19.86 21.45
CA GLN A 18 -15.95 -19.51 22.79
C GLN A 18 -15.23 -20.32 23.89
N GLU A 19 -14.86 -21.56 23.61
CA GLU A 19 -14.10 -22.44 24.51
C GLU A 19 -12.69 -21.94 24.81
N SER A 20 -12.15 -21.08 23.95
CA SER A 20 -10.82 -20.46 24.12
C SER A 20 -10.89 -19.09 24.78
N CYS A 21 -12.09 -18.58 25.08
CA CYS A 21 -12.24 -17.35 25.84
C CYS A 21 -11.78 -17.57 27.29
N THR A 22 -11.10 -16.58 27.85
CA THR A 22 -10.64 -16.62 29.25
C THR A 22 -10.82 -15.24 29.89
N THR A 23 -10.53 -15.11 31.18
CA THR A 23 -10.56 -13.83 31.89
C THR A 23 -9.32 -13.72 32.76
N TRP A 24 -8.48 -12.73 32.44
CA TRP A 24 -7.34 -12.35 33.26
C TRP A 24 -7.75 -11.29 34.28
N GLN A 25 -6.82 -10.91 35.16
CA GLN A 25 -7.03 -9.88 36.17
C GLN A 25 -6.00 -8.77 36.01
N ALA A 26 -6.43 -7.51 36.03
CA ALA A 26 -5.55 -6.37 36.22
C ALA A 26 -5.57 -5.95 37.69
N VAL A 27 -4.39 -5.76 38.28
CA VAL A 27 -4.23 -5.28 39.65
C VAL A 27 -3.42 -3.99 39.63
N ALA A 28 -4.08 -2.86 39.92
CA ALA A 28 -3.39 -1.59 40.09
C ALA A 28 -2.76 -1.53 41.49
N LEU A 29 -1.46 -1.26 41.51
CA LEU A 29 -0.67 -1.15 42.74
C LEU A 29 -0.09 0.27 42.85
N GLY A 30 0.07 0.74 44.08
CA GLY A 30 0.46 2.12 44.34
C GLY A 30 1.19 2.30 45.66
N SER A 31 1.64 3.54 45.85
CA SER A 31 2.23 4.04 47.09
C SER A 31 1.37 5.17 47.66
N ASP A 32 1.86 5.86 48.68
CA ASP A 32 1.26 7.06 49.24
C ASP A 32 1.07 8.20 48.21
N LYS A 33 1.79 8.15 47.09
CA LYS A 33 1.68 9.09 45.97
C LYS A 33 0.62 8.72 44.91
N GLY A 34 -0.10 7.61 45.08
CA GLY A 34 -1.07 7.11 44.11
C GLY A 34 -0.71 5.77 43.48
N TYR A 35 -1.59 5.26 42.63
CA TYR A 35 -1.32 4.09 41.78
C TYR A 35 -0.27 4.42 40.72
N ASP A 36 0.75 3.56 40.60
CA ASP A 36 1.92 3.81 39.75
C ASP A 36 2.23 2.66 38.76
N ARG A 37 1.54 1.53 38.89
CA ARG A 37 1.71 0.36 38.02
C ARG A 37 0.49 -0.55 38.01
N VAL A 38 0.41 -1.38 36.98
CA VAL A 38 -0.58 -2.44 36.83
C VAL A 38 0.12 -3.77 36.64
N VAL A 39 -0.31 -4.79 37.39
CA VAL A 39 0.10 -6.18 37.21
C VAL A 39 -1.04 -6.93 36.55
N VAL A 40 -0.76 -7.66 35.48
CA VAL A 40 -1.72 -8.56 34.84
C VAL A 40 -1.47 -9.98 35.35
N CYS A 41 -2.50 -10.63 35.86
CA CYS A 41 -2.46 -11.96 36.45
C CYS A 41 -3.41 -12.90 35.71
N ARG A 42 -3.10 -14.21 35.67
CA ARG A 42 -4.01 -15.21 35.11
C ARG A 42 -5.27 -15.34 35.96
N GLU A 43 -5.10 -15.30 37.27
CA GLU A 43 -6.16 -15.44 38.26
C GLU A 43 -6.15 -14.25 39.23
N LYS A 44 -7.08 -14.23 40.18
CA LYS A 44 -7.14 -13.20 41.24
C LYS A 44 -6.08 -13.45 42.32
N ASP A 45 -4.84 -13.66 41.90
CA ASP A 45 -3.68 -13.91 42.73
C ASP A 45 -2.42 -13.34 42.06
N LEU A 46 -1.69 -12.48 42.77
CA LEU A 46 -0.44 -11.88 42.31
C LEU A 46 0.66 -12.91 42.04
N SER A 47 0.59 -14.10 42.65
CA SER A 47 1.53 -15.20 42.33
C SER A 47 1.40 -15.68 40.88
N THR A 48 0.25 -15.42 40.25
CA THR A 48 -0.04 -15.77 38.85
C THR A 48 0.24 -14.63 37.87
N ALA A 49 1.05 -13.65 38.28
CA ALA A 49 1.44 -12.52 37.44
C ALA A 49 2.07 -13.00 36.12
N MET A 50 1.61 -12.39 35.04
CA MET A 50 2.14 -12.56 33.68
C MET A 50 3.02 -11.37 33.29
N GLY A 51 2.66 -10.16 33.73
CA GLY A 51 3.45 -8.97 33.44
C GLY A 51 3.13 -7.81 34.37
N GLU A 52 4.14 -7.00 34.69
CA GLU A 52 4.00 -5.73 35.39
C GLU A 52 4.29 -4.60 34.40
N CYS A 53 3.44 -3.57 34.38
CA CYS A 53 3.62 -2.39 33.55
C CYS A 53 3.60 -1.14 34.42
N ARG A 54 4.61 -0.29 34.24
CA ARG A 54 4.54 1.11 34.65
C ARG A 54 4.02 1.96 33.50
N LEU A 55 3.61 3.19 33.80
CA LEU A 55 3.12 4.12 32.79
C LEU A 55 4.16 4.29 31.67
N ASN A 56 3.71 4.11 30.43
CA ASN A 56 4.48 4.15 29.18
C ASN A 56 5.60 3.10 29.08
N GLN A 57 5.54 2.01 29.86
CA GLN A 57 6.49 0.90 29.78
C GLN A 57 5.79 -0.39 29.36
N TRP A 58 6.49 -1.18 28.55
CA TRP A 58 6.10 -2.56 28.25
C TRP A 58 6.41 -3.47 29.44
N SER A 59 5.58 -4.47 29.65
CA SER A 59 5.97 -5.64 30.44
C SER A 59 6.96 -6.51 29.66
N ASP A 60 7.63 -7.40 30.38
CA ASP A 60 8.24 -8.58 29.77
C ASP A 60 7.19 -9.43 29.03
N TRP A 61 7.68 -10.26 28.11
CA TRP A 61 6.86 -11.24 27.43
C TRP A 61 6.44 -12.36 28.38
N ALA A 62 5.17 -12.73 28.32
CA ALA A 62 4.59 -13.86 29.03
C ALA A 62 4.09 -14.92 28.05
N THR A 63 4.21 -16.18 28.45
CA THR A 63 3.58 -17.30 27.72
C THR A 63 2.16 -17.52 28.21
N VAL A 64 1.21 -17.63 27.29
CA VAL A 64 -0.17 -18.02 27.55
C VAL A 64 -0.57 -19.20 26.68
N SER A 65 -1.48 -20.04 27.19
CA SER A 65 -2.09 -21.12 26.42
C SER A 65 -3.53 -20.76 26.12
N LEU A 66 -3.87 -20.61 24.84
CA LEU A 66 -5.23 -20.31 24.37
C LEU A 66 -5.59 -21.29 23.25
N GLY A 67 -6.73 -21.98 23.39
CA GLY A 67 -7.18 -22.95 22.39
C GLY A 67 -6.19 -24.10 22.13
N GLY A 68 -5.43 -24.50 23.16
CA GLY A 68 -4.44 -25.58 23.07
C GLY A 68 -3.11 -25.19 22.40
N ARG A 69 -2.89 -23.91 22.08
CA ARG A 69 -1.63 -23.40 21.54
C ARG A 69 -0.98 -22.43 22.52
N GLU A 70 0.33 -22.56 22.69
CA GLU A 70 1.13 -21.59 23.43
C GLU A 70 1.51 -20.42 22.54
N GLY A 71 1.47 -19.21 23.12
CA GLY A 71 1.86 -17.99 22.44
C GLY A 71 2.35 -16.92 23.39
N GLY A 72 3.07 -15.95 22.83
CA GLY A 72 3.63 -14.83 23.57
C GLY A 72 2.63 -13.67 23.67
N VAL A 73 2.56 -13.03 24.83
CA VAL A 73 1.80 -11.80 25.05
C VAL A 73 2.61 -10.83 25.91
N ARG A 74 2.51 -9.54 25.61
CA ARG A 74 3.02 -8.46 26.46
C ARG A 74 1.98 -7.37 26.61
N PHE A 75 2.19 -6.50 27.59
CA PHE A 75 1.26 -5.44 27.93
C PHE A 75 1.96 -4.09 27.96
N LYS A 76 1.21 -3.01 27.71
CA LYS A 76 1.69 -1.64 27.90
C LYS A 76 0.63 -0.81 28.60
N LEU A 77 1.02 -0.12 29.67
CA LEU A 77 0.14 0.81 30.37
C LEU A 77 0.30 2.20 29.76
N THR A 78 -0.70 2.70 29.04
CA THR A 78 -0.64 4.01 28.35
C THR A 78 -1.39 5.11 29.10
N ALA A 79 -2.20 4.77 30.10
CA ALA A 79 -2.75 5.72 31.05
C ALA A 79 -3.00 5.07 32.42
N LEU A 80 -2.67 5.79 33.49
CA LEU A 80 -3.00 5.46 34.88
C LEU A 80 -3.13 6.75 35.69
N SER A 81 -4.30 7.03 36.26
CA SER A 81 -4.48 8.17 37.17
C SER A 81 -3.99 7.83 38.58
N PRO A 82 -3.45 8.79 39.37
CA PRO A 82 -3.00 8.52 40.74
C PRO A 82 -4.10 7.96 41.66
N ASP A 83 -5.37 8.29 41.38
CA ASP A 83 -6.54 7.79 42.12
C ASP A 83 -7.11 6.47 41.56
N GLY A 84 -6.53 5.92 40.48
CA GLY A 84 -6.89 4.65 39.88
C GLY A 84 -8.22 4.64 39.11
N LYS A 85 -8.87 5.80 38.93
CA LYS A 85 -10.13 5.92 38.18
C LYS A 85 -9.96 5.82 36.67
N THR A 86 -8.76 6.05 36.16
CA THR A 86 -8.44 5.94 34.74
C THR A 86 -7.31 4.95 34.55
N ILE A 87 -7.57 3.90 33.76
CA ILE A 87 -6.58 2.94 33.29
C ILE A 87 -6.77 2.75 31.79
N LYS A 88 -5.67 2.78 31.04
CA LYS A 88 -5.61 2.31 29.66
C LYS A 88 -4.46 1.32 29.54
N LEU A 89 -4.82 0.04 29.42
CA LEU A 89 -3.88 -1.07 29.29
C LEU A 89 -4.04 -1.67 27.90
N TYR A 90 -2.96 -1.68 27.15
CA TYR A 90 -2.85 -2.38 25.88
C TYR A 90 -2.28 -3.78 26.09
N ARG A 91 -2.79 -4.72 25.31
CA ARG A 91 -2.29 -6.10 25.20
C ARG A 91 -1.89 -6.29 23.75
N SER A 92 -0.67 -6.79 23.53
CA SER A 92 -0.22 -7.20 22.20
C SER A 92 -1.13 -8.27 21.58
N GLN A 93 -0.85 -8.59 20.32
CA GLN A 93 -1.30 -9.84 19.74
C GLN A 93 -0.77 -11.02 20.55
N VAL A 94 -1.50 -12.14 20.52
CA VAL A 94 -1.03 -13.42 21.03
C VAL A 94 -0.65 -14.28 19.85
N MET A 95 0.63 -14.28 19.51
CA MET A 95 1.15 -15.07 18.38
C MET A 95 1.61 -16.44 18.87
N PRO A 96 1.26 -17.53 18.16
CA PRO A 96 1.65 -18.87 18.56
C PRO A 96 3.16 -19.07 18.40
N TYR A 97 3.75 -19.92 19.23
CA TYR A 97 5.18 -20.25 19.14
C TYR A 97 5.54 -21.24 18.03
N SER A 98 4.52 -21.83 17.39
CA SER A 98 4.65 -22.77 16.28
C SER A 98 3.41 -22.69 15.38
N GLY A 99 3.48 -23.29 14.21
CA GLY A 99 2.48 -23.32 13.14
C GLY A 99 2.23 -21.95 12.50
N PHE A 100 3.26 -21.12 12.34
CA PHE A 100 3.21 -19.83 11.65
C PHE A 100 4.28 -19.68 10.55
N SER A 101 5.22 -20.62 10.44
CA SER A 101 6.25 -20.64 9.39
C SER A 101 6.21 -21.95 8.59
N ASP A 102 6.84 -21.94 7.42
CA ASP A 102 7.07 -23.14 6.61
C ASP A 102 8.55 -23.16 6.16
N PRO A 103 9.36 -24.15 6.57
CA PRO A 103 9.03 -25.21 7.53
C PRO A 103 8.74 -24.65 8.93
N ASP A 104 8.05 -25.39 9.80
CA ASP A 104 7.61 -24.86 11.11
C ASP A 104 8.72 -24.85 12.17
N GLU A 105 9.70 -25.75 12.02
CA GLU A 105 10.83 -25.90 12.93
C GLU A 105 11.66 -24.61 13.00
N ILE A 106 11.80 -23.90 11.88
CA ILE A 106 12.59 -22.66 11.84
C ILE A 106 11.90 -21.52 12.58
N GLY A 107 10.57 -21.39 12.49
CA GLY A 107 9.83 -20.37 13.24
C GLY A 107 9.92 -20.62 14.74
N THR A 108 9.79 -21.88 15.16
CA THR A 108 9.96 -22.27 16.57
C THR A 108 11.38 -21.98 17.07
N GLU A 109 12.39 -22.22 16.24
CA GLU A 109 13.79 -21.90 16.57
C GLU A 109 14.02 -20.39 16.69
N LEU A 110 13.54 -19.60 15.72
CA LEU A 110 13.66 -18.14 15.74
C LEU A 110 13.02 -17.54 16.99
N ILE A 111 11.88 -18.07 17.45
CA ILE A 111 11.25 -17.59 18.70
C ILE A 111 12.11 -17.85 19.94
N LYS A 112 12.85 -18.97 19.98
CA LYS A 112 13.77 -19.25 21.10
C LYS A 112 14.94 -18.27 21.14
N VAL A 113 15.41 -17.83 19.97
CA VAL A 113 16.57 -16.95 19.85
C VAL A 113 16.19 -15.48 19.97
N LEU A 114 15.06 -15.08 19.39
CA LEU A 114 14.66 -13.68 19.20
C LEU A 114 13.50 -13.25 20.10
N GLY A 115 12.79 -14.20 20.70
CA GLY A 115 11.54 -13.98 21.40
C GLY A 115 10.31 -13.99 20.48
N PRO A 116 9.12 -13.69 21.03
CA PRO A 116 7.85 -13.84 20.31
C PRO A 116 7.73 -12.96 19.06
N TYR A 117 7.19 -13.52 17.98
CA TYR A 117 6.91 -12.75 16.76
C TYR A 117 5.61 -11.93 16.88
N GLN A 118 5.51 -10.84 16.10
CA GLN A 118 4.26 -10.11 15.90
C GLN A 118 3.98 -9.97 14.40
N GLU A 119 2.82 -10.45 13.97
CA GLU A 119 2.43 -10.45 12.54
C GLU A 119 1.82 -9.12 12.12
N TYR A 120 0.77 -8.66 12.81
CA TYR A 120 0.00 -7.50 12.37
C TYR A 120 0.35 -6.23 13.13
N VAL A 121 1.28 -5.44 12.59
CA VAL A 121 1.57 -4.09 13.10
C VAL A 121 0.88 -3.07 12.21
N SER A 122 0.09 -2.18 12.82
CA SER A 122 -0.68 -1.19 12.08
C SER A 122 -0.90 0.09 12.86
N GLN A 123 -0.93 1.22 12.16
CA GLN A 123 -1.39 2.48 12.74
C GLN A 123 -2.89 2.46 13.06
N MET A 124 -3.67 1.55 12.46
CA MET A 124 -5.12 1.46 12.68
C MET A 124 -5.51 1.38 14.16
N PHE A 125 -4.70 0.74 15.00
CA PHE A 125 -4.95 0.69 16.44
C PHE A 125 -4.94 2.08 17.09
N ASN A 126 -4.12 3.01 16.60
CA ASN A 126 -4.17 4.39 17.04
C ASN A 126 -5.42 5.12 16.55
N VAL A 127 -5.79 4.93 15.28
CA VAL A 127 -6.98 5.55 14.67
C VAL A 127 -8.26 5.11 15.38
N LEU A 128 -8.33 3.84 15.80
CA LEU A 128 -9.43 3.27 16.58
C LEU A 128 -9.38 3.65 18.08
N GLY A 129 -8.38 4.43 18.51
CA GLY A 129 -8.21 4.87 19.89
C GLY A 129 -7.75 3.77 20.86
N ILE A 130 -7.30 2.62 20.36
CA ILE A 130 -6.84 1.48 21.17
C ILE A 130 -5.50 1.80 21.85
N ILE A 131 -4.57 2.41 21.11
CA ILE A 131 -3.26 2.87 21.62
C ILE A 131 -2.91 4.26 21.09
N ASP A 132 -1.91 4.90 21.69
CA ASP A 132 -1.29 6.10 21.13
C ASP A 132 -0.37 5.74 19.94
N TYR A 133 -0.04 6.74 19.13
CA TYR A 133 0.77 6.56 17.92
C TYR A 133 2.19 6.07 18.22
N THR A 134 2.81 6.57 19.30
CA THR A 134 4.16 6.15 19.69
C THR A 134 4.19 4.66 19.99
N THR A 135 3.17 4.14 20.68
CA THR A 135 3.02 2.70 20.90
C THR A 135 2.86 1.90 19.59
N CYS A 136 2.16 2.42 18.57
CA CYS A 136 2.12 1.78 17.25
C CYS A 136 3.53 1.70 16.61
N VAL A 137 4.30 2.77 16.69
CA VAL A 137 5.67 2.81 16.14
C VAL A 137 6.61 1.88 16.90
N GLU A 138 6.46 1.74 18.22
CA GLU A 138 7.25 0.79 19.00
C GLU A 138 6.95 -0.68 18.64
N GLU A 139 5.69 -1.02 18.37
CA GLU A 139 5.35 -2.36 17.83
C GLU A 139 5.98 -2.57 16.44
N ALA A 140 5.98 -1.53 15.60
CA ALA A 140 6.60 -1.54 14.28
C ALA A 140 8.11 -1.74 14.35
N ASP A 141 8.79 -0.96 15.19
CA ASP A 141 10.22 -1.08 15.45
C ASP A 141 10.55 -2.48 15.99
N TYR A 142 9.76 -3.00 16.93
CA TYR A 142 9.94 -4.36 17.43
C TYR A 142 9.86 -5.40 16.30
N GLN A 143 8.86 -5.30 15.42
CA GLN A 143 8.71 -6.22 14.29
C GLN A 143 9.87 -6.07 13.30
N GLY A 144 10.23 -4.84 12.91
CA GLY A 144 11.36 -4.59 12.00
C GLY A 144 12.66 -5.16 12.56
N GLN A 145 12.92 -4.96 13.85
CA GLN A 145 14.06 -5.52 14.56
C GLN A 145 14.02 -7.05 14.68
N TRP A 146 12.84 -7.65 14.87
CA TRP A 146 12.70 -9.09 14.88
C TRP A 146 13.04 -9.67 13.49
N ILE A 147 12.50 -9.08 12.43
CA ILE A 147 12.71 -9.48 11.03
C ILE A 147 14.19 -9.33 10.64
N SER A 148 14.83 -8.20 10.95
CA SER A 148 16.24 -7.99 10.60
C SER A 148 17.15 -8.98 11.32
N LYS A 149 16.93 -9.23 12.61
CA LYS A 149 17.70 -10.23 13.38
C LYS A 149 17.44 -11.65 12.90
N ALA A 150 16.22 -11.97 12.49
CA ALA A 150 15.89 -13.25 11.87
C ALA A 150 16.66 -13.42 10.56
N ALA A 151 16.69 -12.41 9.69
CA ALA A 151 17.46 -12.44 8.44
C ALA A 151 18.94 -12.76 8.70
N LEU A 152 19.56 -12.04 9.65
CA LEU A 152 20.97 -12.25 10.02
C LEU A 152 21.23 -13.64 10.60
N TYR A 153 20.33 -14.12 11.47
CA TYR A 153 20.44 -15.45 12.05
C TYR A 153 20.33 -16.53 10.97
N LEU A 154 19.37 -16.42 10.06
CA LEU A 154 19.17 -17.38 8.98
C LEU A 154 20.35 -17.38 8.00
N ALA A 155 20.86 -16.20 7.63
CA ALA A 155 22.04 -16.09 6.78
C ALA A 155 23.24 -16.78 7.41
N LYS A 156 23.55 -16.44 8.67
CA LYS A 156 24.75 -16.92 9.37
C LYS A 156 24.69 -18.37 9.81
N GLU A 157 23.58 -18.80 10.42
CA GLU A 157 23.47 -20.10 11.10
C GLU A 157 22.79 -21.16 10.23
N LYS A 158 22.04 -20.76 9.20
CA LYS A 158 21.30 -21.67 8.31
C LYS A 158 21.77 -21.65 6.86
N GLY A 159 22.72 -20.77 6.50
CA GLY A 159 23.20 -20.65 5.12
C GLY A 159 22.12 -20.13 4.18
N CYS A 160 21.30 -19.17 4.64
CA CYS A 160 20.31 -18.54 3.79
C CYS A 160 20.99 -17.57 2.80
N ASP A 161 21.04 -17.96 1.53
CA ASP A 161 21.65 -17.14 0.45
C ASP A 161 20.73 -16.01 -0.06
N LEU A 162 19.41 -16.12 0.16
CA LEU A 162 18.42 -15.13 -0.28
C LEU A 162 17.38 -14.89 0.82
N PHE A 163 17.38 -13.67 1.36
CA PHE A 163 16.35 -13.18 2.27
C PHE A 163 15.47 -12.14 1.56
N PHE A 164 14.15 -12.37 1.58
CA PHE A 164 13.16 -11.44 1.04
C PHE A 164 12.13 -11.10 2.12
N CYS A 165 11.85 -9.81 2.29
CA CYS A 165 10.88 -9.32 3.25
C CYS A 165 10.04 -8.18 2.67
N HIS A 166 8.74 -8.24 2.92
CA HIS A 166 7.82 -7.11 2.76
C HIS A 166 7.41 -6.62 4.15
N TRP A 167 7.61 -5.32 4.41
CA TRP A 167 7.23 -4.67 5.67
C TRP A 167 6.20 -3.57 5.42
N HIS A 168 4.97 -3.77 5.91
CA HIS A 168 3.80 -3.02 5.46
C HIS A 168 3.52 -1.72 6.24
N PHE A 169 4.13 -1.51 7.41
CA PHE A 169 3.74 -0.44 8.35
C PHE A 169 3.73 0.98 7.76
N LEU A 170 4.61 1.28 6.80
CA LEU A 170 4.67 2.61 6.18
C LEU A 170 3.47 2.93 5.28
N ASP A 171 2.79 1.90 4.75
CA ASP A 171 1.60 2.09 3.92
C ASP A 171 0.46 2.75 4.73
N ASP A 172 0.17 2.18 5.89
CA ASP A 172 -0.78 2.74 6.86
C ASP A 172 -0.44 4.19 7.20
N VAL A 173 0.83 4.44 7.52
CA VAL A 173 1.31 5.78 7.90
C VAL A 173 1.06 6.78 6.77
N ASN A 174 1.34 6.41 5.53
CA ASN A 174 1.11 7.28 4.38
C ASN A 174 -0.38 7.53 4.14
N HIS A 175 -1.23 6.51 4.27
CA HIS A 175 -2.69 6.64 4.15
C HIS A 175 -3.29 7.67 5.12
N PHE A 176 -2.77 7.77 6.35
CA PHE A 176 -3.27 8.69 7.38
C PHE A 176 -2.56 10.04 7.46
N HIS A 177 -1.31 10.15 7.02
CA HIS A 177 -0.49 11.32 7.32
C HIS A 177 0.08 12.05 6.12
N LEU A 178 0.31 11.39 4.99
CA LEU A 178 0.98 12.03 3.85
C LEU A 178 0.22 13.26 3.34
N ALA A 179 -1.10 13.18 3.20
CA ALA A 179 -1.91 14.30 2.74
C ALA A 179 -1.89 15.52 3.69
N HIS A 180 -1.68 15.31 4.99
CA HIS A 180 -1.54 16.41 5.95
C HIS A 180 -0.23 17.20 5.78
N LEU A 181 0.73 16.66 5.00
CA LEU A 181 1.97 17.34 4.67
C LEU A 181 1.86 18.18 3.39
N ASP A 182 0.85 17.92 2.56
CA ASP A 182 0.69 18.50 1.23
C ASP A 182 -0.26 19.70 1.24
N PRO A 183 0.22 20.94 0.97
CA PRO A 183 -0.62 22.14 0.92
C PRO A 183 -1.70 22.13 -0.17
N THR A 184 -1.61 21.21 -1.15
CA THR A 184 -2.64 21.04 -2.19
C THR A 184 -3.81 20.18 -1.72
N TRP A 185 -3.73 19.62 -0.52
CA TRP A 185 -4.80 18.83 0.06
C TRP A 185 -5.94 19.72 0.58
N ILE A 186 -7.18 19.34 0.29
CA ILE A 186 -8.39 20.15 0.52
C ILE A 186 -8.66 20.45 2.00
N ARG A 187 -8.12 19.62 2.89
CA ARG A 187 -8.22 19.80 4.34
C ARG A 187 -6.86 20.11 4.98
N TYR A 188 -5.91 20.60 4.19
CA TYR A 188 -4.60 20.96 4.70
C TYR A 188 -4.73 22.06 5.75
N ASP A 189 -4.07 21.84 6.88
CA ASP A 189 -3.93 22.81 7.96
C ASP A 189 -2.43 22.95 8.27
N PRO A 190 -1.83 24.15 8.04
CA PRO A 190 -0.43 24.38 8.33
C PRO A 190 -0.09 24.27 9.83
N GLU A 191 -1.05 24.50 10.73
CA GLU A 191 -0.83 24.36 12.18
C GLU A 191 -0.66 22.89 12.59
N ASP A 192 -1.35 21.97 11.90
CA ASP A 192 -1.26 20.53 12.13
C ASP A 192 -0.08 19.86 11.40
N ALA A 193 0.42 20.48 10.32
CA ALA A 193 1.42 19.85 9.44
C ALA A 193 2.69 19.38 10.18
N GLN A 194 3.17 20.16 11.16
CA GLN A 194 4.38 19.80 11.91
C GLN A 194 4.20 18.51 12.73
N LYS A 195 3.04 18.33 13.35
CA LYS A 195 2.70 17.12 14.09
C LYS A 195 2.73 15.91 13.17
N HIS A 196 2.15 16.02 11.97
CA HIS A 196 2.16 14.94 10.98
C HIS A 196 3.57 14.64 10.45
N TRP A 197 4.40 15.66 10.26
CA TRP A 197 5.82 15.48 9.94
C TRP A 197 6.55 14.67 11.01
N ASP A 198 6.29 14.95 12.29
CA ASP A 198 6.92 14.24 13.40
C ASP A 198 6.43 12.79 13.51
N MET A 199 5.17 12.53 13.16
CA MET A 199 4.62 11.18 13.08
C MET A 199 5.28 10.39 11.96
N VAL A 200 5.26 10.90 10.73
CA VAL A 200 5.91 10.26 9.56
C VAL A 200 7.40 10.01 9.85
N ARG A 201 8.11 10.98 10.42
CA ARG A 201 9.52 10.81 10.78
C ARG A 201 9.76 9.68 11.78
N GLN A 202 8.88 9.50 12.77
CA GLN A 202 8.98 8.39 13.72
C GLN A 202 8.83 7.03 13.03
N ALA A 203 7.88 6.88 12.12
CA ALA A 203 7.72 5.65 11.35
C ALA A 203 8.92 5.36 10.44
N TYR A 204 9.44 6.38 9.74
CA TYR A 204 10.61 6.20 8.87
C TYR A 204 11.90 5.91 9.66
N ARG A 205 12.01 6.34 10.93
CA ARG A 205 13.10 5.93 11.80
C ARG A 205 13.07 4.44 12.15
N ALA A 206 11.90 3.81 12.20
CA ALA A 206 11.80 2.38 12.46
C ALA A 206 12.33 1.54 11.27
N ILE A 207 12.03 1.93 10.02
CA ILE A 207 12.65 1.25 8.86
C ILE A 207 14.15 1.54 8.77
N ASP A 208 14.58 2.76 9.05
CA ASP A 208 16.00 3.13 9.09
C ASP A 208 16.76 2.27 10.12
N HIS A 209 16.19 2.08 11.31
CA HIS A 209 16.76 1.21 12.33
C HIS A 209 16.78 -0.27 11.90
N MET A 210 15.71 -0.78 11.27
CA MET A 210 15.68 -2.12 10.69
C MET A 210 16.81 -2.31 9.65
N MET A 211 16.98 -1.34 8.76
CA MET A 211 18.03 -1.36 7.74
C MET A 211 19.43 -1.27 8.36
N ALA A 212 19.63 -0.42 9.36
CA ALA A 212 20.90 -0.33 10.08
C ALA A 212 21.29 -1.69 10.66
N THR A 213 20.36 -2.39 11.31
CA THR A 213 20.59 -3.75 11.83
C THR A 213 20.91 -4.74 10.71
N LEU A 214 20.16 -4.75 9.61
CA LEU A 214 20.47 -5.63 8.48
C LEU A 214 21.89 -5.39 7.95
N LEU A 215 22.26 -4.12 7.76
CA LEU A 215 23.55 -3.71 7.21
C LEU A 215 24.75 -4.09 8.09
N GLU A 216 24.58 -4.30 9.40
CA GLU A 216 25.66 -4.77 10.29
C GLU A 216 26.17 -6.17 9.90
N GLY A 217 25.33 -7.00 9.28
CA GLY A 217 25.70 -8.35 8.86
C GLY A 217 26.04 -8.50 7.38
N ILE A 218 25.99 -7.42 6.60
CA ILE A 218 26.29 -7.41 5.17
C ILE A 218 27.80 -7.30 4.95
N THR A 219 28.33 -8.10 4.04
CA THR A 219 29.73 -8.14 3.64
C THR A 219 29.95 -7.53 2.26
N GLU A 220 31.20 -7.42 1.84
CA GLU A 220 31.57 -6.93 0.51
C GLU A 220 31.08 -7.81 -0.65
N ASN A 221 30.64 -9.04 -0.37
CA ASN A 221 30.14 -9.99 -1.37
C ASN A 221 28.61 -10.00 -1.48
N ASP A 222 27.92 -9.27 -0.60
CA ASP A 222 26.47 -9.30 -0.50
C ASP A 222 25.83 -8.15 -1.30
N HIS A 223 24.58 -8.37 -1.72
CA HIS A 223 23.74 -7.35 -2.33
C HIS A 223 22.60 -6.98 -1.41
N VAL A 224 22.35 -5.67 -1.28
CA VAL A 224 21.20 -5.14 -0.56
C VAL A 224 20.31 -4.44 -1.56
N VAL A 225 19.04 -4.86 -1.59
CA VAL A 225 18.02 -4.30 -2.48
C VAL A 225 16.88 -3.79 -1.63
N MET A 226 16.49 -2.54 -1.85
CA MET A 226 15.27 -1.96 -1.31
C MET A 226 14.36 -1.58 -2.46
N VAL A 227 13.13 -2.09 -2.41
CA VAL A 227 12.09 -1.84 -3.39
C VAL A 227 10.78 -1.54 -2.66
N SER A 228 10.01 -0.58 -3.15
CA SER A 228 8.60 -0.49 -2.79
C SER A 228 7.73 -1.04 -3.91
N ASP A 229 6.58 -1.58 -3.56
CA ASP A 229 5.55 -2.03 -4.50
C ASP A 229 4.80 -0.86 -5.14
N HIS A 230 4.65 0.25 -4.42
CA HIS A 230 4.08 1.50 -4.93
C HIS A 230 4.56 2.71 -4.12
N GLY A 231 4.10 3.89 -4.52
CA GLY A 231 4.16 5.11 -3.71
C GLY A 231 2.79 5.43 -3.07
N CYS A 232 2.54 6.70 -2.74
CA CYS A 232 1.27 7.18 -2.21
C CYS A 232 1.10 8.69 -2.49
N SER A 233 -0.13 9.13 -2.77
CA SER A 233 -0.47 10.52 -3.06
C SER A 233 -1.66 11.01 -2.24
N ALA A 234 -1.74 12.32 -1.99
CA ALA A 234 -2.89 12.93 -1.33
C ALA A 234 -4.18 12.74 -2.16
N ILE A 235 -5.30 12.49 -1.48
CA ILE A 235 -6.63 12.30 -2.08
C ILE A 235 -7.55 13.44 -1.62
N ASN A 236 -7.99 14.23 -2.59
CA ASN A 236 -8.92 15.35 -2.41
C ASN A 236 -10.36 14.97 -2.68
N ARG A 237 -10.58 14.08 -3.65
CA ARG A 237 -11.91 13.82 -4.24
C ARG A 237 -12.14 12.32 -4.37
N LYS A 238 -13.38 11.89 -4.17
CA LYS A 238 -13.81 10.49 -4.34
C LYS A 238 -14.78 10.38 -5.50
N VAL A 239 -14.61 9.36 -6.32
CA VAL A 239 -15.37 9.06 -7.53
C VAL A 239 -16.24 7.83 -7.29
N SER A 240 -17.56 7.98 -7.35
CA SER A 240 -18.50 6.85 -7.31
C SER A 240 -18.76 6.35 -8.74
N MET A 241 -17.99 5.35 -9.17
CA MET A 241 -18.07 4.80 -10.53
C MET A 241 -19.43 4.16 -10.81
N GLU A 242 -19.97 3.42 -9.85
CA GLU A 242 -21.26 2.75 -9.94
C GLU A 242 -22.40 3.76 -10.12
N ARG A 243 -22.37 4.86 -9.35
CA ARG A 243 -23.33 5.97 -9.51
C ARG A 243 -23.17 6.64 -10.86
N PHE A 244 -21.94 6.89 -11.32
CA PHE A 244 -21.70 7.46 -12.65
C PHE A 244 -22.31 6.59 -13.76
N LEU A 245 -22.07 5.27 -13.72
CA LEU A 245 -22.65 4.35 -14.69
C LEU A 245 -24.18 4.29 -14.61
N HIS A 246 -24.73 4.37 -13.39
CA HIS A 246 -26.17 4.39 -13.17
C HIS A 246 -26.83 5.65 -13.75
N GLU A 247 -26.30 6.84 -13.43
CA GLU A 247 -26.83 8.12 -13.88
C GLU A 247 -26.70 8.31 -15.41
N ARG A 248 -25.68 7.72 -16.04
CA ARG A 248 -25.51 7.71 -17.49
C ARG A 248 -26.30 6.60 -18.20
N GLY A 249 -27.02 5.76 -17.45
CA GLY A 249 -27.88 4.70 -18.00
C GLY A 249 -27.14 3.48 -18.53
N PHE A 250 -25.87 3.30 -18.18
CA PHE A 250 -25.10 2.09 -18.51
C PHE A 250 -25.39 0.94 -17.56
N LEU A 251 -25.52 1.26 -16.27
CA LEU A 251 -25.95 0.35 -15.21
C LEU A 251 -27.40 0.66 -14.85
N VAL A 252 -28.26 -0.35 -14.75
CA VAL A 252 -29.67 -0.16 -14.40
C VAL A 252 -30.02 -1.02 -13.18
N MET A 253 -30.53 -0.38 -12.14
CA MET A 253 -31.04 -1.06 -10.95
C MET A 253 -32.50 -1.46 -11.15
N LYS A 254 -32.94 -2.57 -10.54
CA LYS A 254 -34.36 -2.99 -10.55
C LYS A 254 -35.25 -1.97 -9.86
N ASP A 255 -34.82 -1.46 -8.70
CA ASP A 255 -35.40 -0.27 -8.07
C ASP A 255 -34.48 0.94 -8.36
N PRO A 256 -34.94 1.95 -9.11
CA PRO A 256 -34.16 3.16 -9.37
C PRO A 256 -33.76 3.96 -8.12
N LYS A 257 -34.39 3.69 -6.96
CA LYS A 257 -34.07 4.32 -5.67
C LYS A 257 -32.96 3.61 -4.92
N ASP A 258 -32.55 2.42 -5.35
CA ASP A 258 -31.46 1.70 -4.72
C ASP A 258 -30.13 2.44 -4.91
N THR A 259 -29.31 2.40 -3.86
CA THR A 259 -27.92 2.85 -3.95
C THR A 259 -27.11 1.82 -4.75
N PRO A 260 -26.53 2.20 -5.92
CA PRO A 260 -25.78 1.25 -6.74
C PRO A 260 -24.40 1.01 -6.13
N SER A 261 -24.25 -0.03 -5.31
CA SER A 261 -23.02 -0.33 -4.58
C SER A 261 -22.63 -1.79 -4.80
N CYS A 262 -21.46 -2.06 -5.39
CA CYS A 262 -20.99 -3.43 -5.60
C CYS A 262 -20.73 -4.19 -4.29
N PHE A 263 -20.53 -3.46 -3.18
CA PHE A 263 -20.40 -4.03 -1.83
C PHE A 263 -21.72 -4.47 -1.17
N ALA A 264 -22.86 -4.27 -1.82
CA ALA A 264 -24.12 -4.79 -1.31
C ALA A 264 -24.08 -6.33 -1.38
N ARG A 265 -24.44 -7.01 -0.27
CA ARG A 265 -24.46 -8.49 -0.22
C ARG A 265 -25.34 -9.14 -1.31
N ASP A 266 -26.34 -8.41 -1.76
CA ASP A 266 -27.32 -8.76 -2.78
C ASP A 266 -27.10 -7.96 -4.09
N TRP A 267 -25.87 -7.50 -4.35
CA TRP A 267 -25.52 -6.65 -5.49
C TRP A 267 -26.09 -7.16 -6.83
N TYR A 268 -25.83 -8.41 -7.18
CA TYR A 268 -26.29 -9.01 -8.44
C TYR A 268 -27.81 -9.11 -8.56
N ASP A 269 -28.50 -9.29 -7.44
CA ASP A 269 -29.96 -9.40 -7.39
C ASP A 269 -30.65 -8.05 -7.59
N ARG A 270 -29.96 -6.94 -7.31
CA ARG A 270 -30.48 -5.58 -7.49
C ARG A 270 -30.32 -5.04 -8.91
N ILE A 271 -29.49 -5.67 -9.75
CA ILE A 271 -29.26 -5.24 -11.14
C ILE A 271 -30.42 -5.69 -12.04
N ASP A 272 -30.95 -4.79 -12.86
CA ASP A 272 -31.84 -5.11 -13.98
C ASP A 272 -30.97 -5.56 -15.17
N TRP A 273 -30.77 -6.87 -15.27
CA TRP A 273 -29.93 -7.48 -16.30
C TRP A 273 -30.49 -7.37 -17.71
N ASP A 274 -31.80 -7.15 -17.87
CA ASP A 274 -32.41 -7.00 -19.19
C ASP A 274 -32.08 -5.64 -19.81
N LYS A 275 -31.91 -4.61 -18.97
CA LYS A 275 -31.60 -3.23 -19.40
C LYS A 275 -30.14 -2.83 -19.26
N THR A 276 -29.40 -3.44 -18.33
CA THR A 276 -27.99 -3.12 -18.06
C THR A 276 -27.07 -3.46 -19.23
N LYS A 277 -26.15 -2.53 -19.54
CA LYS A 277 -25.10 -2.67 -20.56
C LYS A 277 -23.70 -2.78 -19.96
N VAL A 278 -23.48 -2.16 -18.81
CA VAL A 278 -22.19 -2.14 -18.11
C VAL A 278 -22.42 -2.42 -16.64
N TRP A 279 -21.57 -3.25 -16.05
CA TRP A 279 -21.65 -3.61 -14.64
C TRP A 279 -20.24 -3.73 -14.04
N LEU A 280 -20.16 -3.78 -12.71
CA LEU A 280 -18.90 -3.96 -11.99
C LEU A 280 -18.92 -5.21 -11.12
N HIS A 281 -17.74 -5.82 -11.00
CA HIS A 281 -17.43 -6.89 -10.05
C HIS A 281 -16.50 -6.35 -8.96
N GLU A 282 -16.71 -6.77 -7.71
CA GLU A 282 -15.77 -6.51 -6.63
C GLU A 282 -14.46 -7.27 -6.87
N GLY A 283 -13.33 -6.57 -6.85
CA GLY A 283 -12.01 -7.21 -6.95
C GLY A 283 -11.64 -8.00 -5.68
N VAL A 284 -10.51 -8.73 -5.74
CA VAL A 284 -9.96 -9.54 -4.63
C VAL A 284 -9.74 -8.72 -3.33
N PHE A 285 -9.65 -7.39 -3.42
CA PHE A 285 -9.53 -6.47 -2.28
C PHE A 285 -10.74 -5.56 -2.06
N LEU A 286 -11.92 -5.96 -2.53
CA LEU A 286 -13.14 -5.16 -2.40
C LEU A 286 -12.97 -3.76 -3.04
N ASP A 287 -12.49 -3.70 -4.28
CA ASP A 287 -12.44 -2.46 -5.07
C ASP A 287 -13.41 -2.58 -6.27
N PRO A 288 -14.16 -1.52 -6.63
CA PRO A 288 -15.06 -1.50 -7.79
C PRO A 288 -14.26 -1.30 -9.08
N PHE A 289 -13.30 -2.18 -9.33
CA PHE A 289 -12.27 -1.98 -10.33
C PHE A 289 -12.68 -2.46 -11.71
N ASN A 290 -13.26 -3.65 -11.79
CA ASN A 290 -13.44 -4.31 -13.08
C ASN A 290 -14.77 -3.88 -13.71
N ILE A 291 -14.68 -3.10 -14.78
CA ILE A 291 -15.82 -2.67 -15.60
C ILE A 291 -16.01 -3.71 -16.71
N TYR A 292 -17.19 -4.31 -16.77
CA TYR A 292 -17.55 -5.31 -17.77
C TYR A 292 -18.74 -4.88 -18.61
N ILE A 293 -18.72 -5.26 -19.88
CA ILE A 293 -19.76 -4.96 -20.86
C ILE A 293 -20.61 -6.21 -21.09
N LYS A 294 -21.92 -6.03 -20.95
CA LYS A 294 -22.93 -7.01 -21.35
C LYS A 294 -23.47 -6.61 -22.73
N ALA A 295 -23.15 -7.41 -23.73
CA ALA A 295 -23.59 -7.20 -25.11
C ALA A 295 -24.05 -8.53 -25.75
N LYS A 296 -24.96 -8.46 -26.71
CA LYS A 296 -25.49 -9.61 -27.47
C LYS A 296 -24.73 -9.87 -28.77
N SER A 297 -23.93 -8.90 -29.23
CA SER A 297 -23.13 -8.99 -30.45
C SER A 297 -21.79 -8.26 -30.29
N PRO A 298 -20.77 -8.61 -31.10
CA PRO A 298 -19.50 -7.87 -31.14
C PRO A 298 -19.65 -6.38 -31.50
N GLU A 299 -20.60 -6.03 -32.36
CA GLU A 299 -20.88 -4.64 -32.77
C GLU A 299 -21.50 -3.84 -31.62
N GLU A 300 -22.42 -4.44 -30.87
CA GLU A 300 -22.97 -3.84 -29.65
C GLU A 300 -21.88 -3.65 -28.60
N TYR A 301 -21.02 -4.65 -28.39
CA TYR A 301 -19.88 -4.56 -27.47
C TYR A 301 -18.99 -3.36 -27.80
N LYS A 302 -18.54 -3.26 -29.05
CA LYS A 302 -17.68 -2.15 -29.51
C LYS A 302 -18.36 -0.79 -29.35
N THR A 303 -19.67 -0.73 -29.62
CA THR A 303 -20.45 0.50 -29.48
C THR A 303 -20.55 0.93 -28.02
N VAL A 304 -20.90 0.02 -27.11
CA VAL A 304 -20.97 0.29 -25.67
C VAL A 304 -19.60 0.68 -25.11
N GLN A 305 -18.54 -0.03 -25.51
CA GLN A 305 -17.18 0.26 -25.06
C GLN A 305 -16.74 1.67 -25.49
N ARG A 306 -16.93 2.01 -26.77
CA ARG A 306 -16.63 3.34 -27.30
C ARG A 306 -17.41 4.44 -26.59
N ASP A 307 -18.72 4.24 -26.43
CA ASP A 307 -19.59 5.24 -25.83
C ASP A 307 -19.25 5.45 -24.35
N LEU A 308 -19.01 4.38 -23.59
CA LEU A 308 -18.56 4.47 -22.20
C LEU A 308 -17.21 5.21 -22.08
N ILE A 309 -16.23 4.85 -22.91
CA ILE A 309 -14.92 5.52 -22.92
C ILE A 309 -15.08 7.02 -23.21
N ARG A 310 -15.96 7.40 -24.16
CA ARG A 310 -16.26 8.80 -24.44
C ARG A 310 -16.83 9.51 -23.21
N GLU A 311 -17.87 8.94 -22.59
CA GLU A 311 -18.51 9.53 -21.41
C GLU A 311 -17.52 9.72 -20.25
N LEU A 312 -16.64 8.74 -20.00
CA LEU A 312 -15.58 8.81 -19.00
C LEU A 312 -14.56 9.92 -19.31
N ARG A 313 -14.12 10.06 -20.56
CA ARG A 313 -13.16 11.10 -20.97
C ARG A 313 -13.75 12.51 -20.91
N THR A 314 -15.06 12.64 -21.10
CA THR A 314 -15.78 13.92 -21.04
C THR A 314 -16.38 14.22 -19.66
N TRP A 315 -16.13 13.37 -18.67
CA TRP A 315 -16.60 13.61 -17.31
C TRP A 315 -15.82 14.77 -16.70
N VAL A 316 -16.51 15.80 -16.19
CA VAL A 316 -15.90 16.96 -15.54
C VAL A 316 -16.27 16.99 -14.06
N ASP A 317 -15.25 17.15 -13.21
CA ASP A 317 -15.42 17.61 -11.85
C ASP A 317 -15.49 19.14 -11.82
N GLU A 318 -16.70 19.69 -11.79
CA GLU A 318 -16.95 21.14 -11.82
C GLU A 318 -16.21 21.90 -10.72
N LYS A 319 -15.99 21.28 -9.55
CA LYS A 319 -15.31 21.96 -8.43
C LYS A 319 -13.81 22.18 -8.71
N GLN A 320 -13.20 21.24 -9.42
CA GLN A 320 -11.78 21.29 -9.76
C GLN A 320 -11.54 21.76 -11.21
N ASN A 321 -12.61 21.92 -11.98
CA ASN A 321 -12.58 22.21 -13.42
C ASN A 321 -11.62 21.26 -14.18
N GLN A 322 -11.69 19.96 -13.87
CA GLN A 322 -10.82 18.94 -14.46
C GLN A 322 -11.55 17.62 -14.66
N THR A 323 -11.05 16.80 -15.58
CA THR A 323 -11.53 15.43 -15.78
C THR A 323 -10.96 14.52 -14.68
N PRO A 324 -11.79 13.81 -13.88
CA PRO A 324 -11.29 12.93 -12.83
C PRO A 324 -10.63 11.65 -13.38
N VAL A 325 -10.87 11.34 -14.66
CA VAL A 325 -10.31 10.18 -15.38
C VAL A 325 -9.15 10.62 -16.25
N ALA A 326 -7.91 10.35 -15.82
CA ALA A 326 -6.72 10.62 -16.61
C ALA A 326 -6.63 9.73 -17.85
N LEU A 327 -6.98 8.44 -17.72
CA LEU A 327 -7.04 7.49 -18.84
C LEU A 327 -8.33 6.68 -18.76
N ALA A 328 -9.06 6.62 -19.88
CA ALA A 328 -10.08 5.60 -20.14
C ALA A 328 -9.67 4.84 -21.39
N LEU A 329 -9.31 3.57 -21.22
CA LEU A 329 -8.78 2.71 -22.27
C LEU A 329 -9.72 1.53 -22.50
N SER A 330 -9.83 1.10 -23.76
CA SER A 330 -10.34 -0.23 -24.05
C SER A 330 -9.37 -1.26 -23.45
N LYS A 331 -9.86 -2.46 -23.14
CA LYS A 331 -8.98 -3.58 -22.76
C LYS A 331 -7.87 -3.84 -23.79
N GLN A 332 -8.19 -3.65 -25.07
CA GLN A 332 -7.24 -3.85 -26.17
C GLN A 332 -6.12 -2.81 -26.13
N ASP A 333 -6.43 -1.56 -25.79
CA ASP A 333 -5.42 -0.49 -25.68
C ASP A 333 -4.67 -0.53 -24.34
N ALA A 334 -5.27 -1.10 -23.29
CA ALA A 334 -4.68 -1.13 -21.95
C ALA A 334 -3.36 -1.93 -21.87
N GLU A 335 -3.03 -2.74 -22.88
CA GLU A 335 -1.73 -3.41 -22.98
C GLU A 335 -0.56 -2.43 -22.91
N MET A 336 -0.75 -1.19 -23.38
CA MET A 336 0.29 -0.15 -23.39
C MET A 336 0.73 0.27 -21.98
N ILE A 337 -0.11 0.01 -20.97
CA ILE A 337 0.19 0.25 -19.55
C ILE A 337 0.34 -1.05 -18.75
N GLY A 338 0.56 -2.18 -19.43
CA GLY A 338 0.80 -3.47 -18.81
C GLY A 338 -0.45 -4.18 -18.30
N LEU A 339 -1.65 -3.76 -18.74
CA LEU A 339 -2.91 -4.38 -18.35
C LEU A 339 -3.55 -5.09 -19.55
N TRP A 340 -3.50 -6.42 -19.56
CA TRP A 340 -4.05 -7.25 -20.62
C TRP A 340 -4.44 -8.65 -20.09
N GLY A 341 -5.05 -9.48 -20.94
CA GLY A 341 -5.44 -10.85 -20.60
C GLY A 341 -6.79 -10.94 -19.87
N ASP A 342 -7.19 -12.15 -19.51
CA ASP A 342 -8.59 -12.45 -19.11
C ASP A 342 -9.02 -11.82 -17.79
N GLN A 343 -8.06 -11.42 -16.95
CA GLN A 343 -8.33 -10.79 -15.65
C GLN A 343 -8.62 -9.28 -15.73
N VAL A 344 -8.43 -8.66 -16.90
CA VAL A 344 -8.68 -7.23 -17.10
C VAL A 344 -10.12 -7.01 -17.59
N GLY A 345 -10.81 -6.03 -16.98
CA GLY A 345 -12.14 -5.58 -17.42
C GLY A 345 -12.15 -5.02 -18.84
N ASP A 346 -13.34 -4.87 -19.43
CA ASP A 346 -13.53 -4.41 -20.81
C ASP A 346 -13.13 -2.94 -21.01
N VAL A 347 -13.19 -2.14 -19.96
CA VAL A 347 -12.72 -0.75 -19.93
C VAL A 347 -11.84 -0.56 -18.69
N VAL A 348 -10.64 -0.05 -18.91
CA VAL A 348 -9.68 0.28 -17.86
C VAL A 348 -9.74 1.78 -17.58
N VAL A 349 -9.92 2.13 -16.31
CA VAL A 349 -9.97 3.51 -15.82
C VAL A 349 -8.80 3.79 -14.91
N VAL A 350 -8.08 4.85 -15.22
CA VAL A 350 -7.02 5.44 -14.40
C VAL A 350 -7.44 6.85 -14.05
N LEU A 351 -7.49 7.15 -12.76
CA LEU A 351 -7.89 8.43 -12.22
C LEU A 351 -6.74 9.44 -12.26
N GLU A 352 -7.12 10.71 -12.34
CA GLU A 352 -6.20 11.83 -12.22
C GLU A 352 -5.70 11.97 -10.76
N THR A 353 -4.54 12.60 -10.56
CA THR A 353 -3.95 12.91 -9.25
C THR A 353 -4.97 13.61 -8.36
N GLY A 354 -5.07 13.17 -7.10
CA GLY A 354 -6.01 13.72 -6.13
C GLY A 354 -7.39 13.04 -6.11
N TYR A 355 -7.65 12.07 -6.99
CA TYR A 355 -8.89 11.30 -7.00
C TYR A 355 -8.68 9.86 -6.50
N THR A 356 -9.73 9.26 -5.95
CA THR A 356 -9.80 7.82 -5.66
C THR A 356 -11.21 7.29 -5.93
N LEU A 357 -11.37 5.97 -6.02
CA LEU A 357 -12.69 5.35 -6.09
C LEU A 357 -13.37 5.37 -4.72
N ALA A 358 -14.65 5.71 -4.69
CA ALA A 358 -15.44 5.77 -3.49
C ALA A 358 -15.83 4.36 -3.03
N LYS A 359 -15.36 3.91 -1.86
CA LYS A 359 -15.82 2.65 -1.24
C LYS A 359 -17.25 2.71 -0.71
N LYS A 360 -17.71 3.92 -0.36
CA LYS A 360 -19.10 4.20 0.01
C LYS A 360 -19.68 5.15 -1.02
N ILE A 361 -20.79 4.75 -1.63
CA ILE A 361 -21.48 5.55 -2.64
C ILE A 361 -22.04 6.81 -2.00
N GLY A 362 -21.63 7.94 -2.57
CA GLY A 362 -22.06 9.27 -2.17
C GLY A 362 -23.47 9.62 -2.62
N ALA A 363 -23.91 10.83 -2.27
CA ALA A 363 -25.10 11.46 -2.83
C ALA A 363 -24.87 11.89 -4.29
N THR A 364 -23.64 12.26 -4.65
CA THR A 364 -23.23 12.66 -5.99
C THR A 364 -22.16 11.70 -6.55
N THR A 365 -21.89 11.80 -7.85
CA THR A 365 -20.87 10.98 -8.53
C THR A 365 -19.43 11.35 -8.13
N ILE A 366 -19.21 12.59 -7.69
CA ILE A 366 -17.94 13.08 -7.14
C ILE A 366 -18.20 13.84 -5.84
N GLU A 367 -17.41 13.56 -4.81
CA GLU A 367 -17.49 14.20 -3.50
C GLU A 367 -16.11 14.56 -2.95
N ASP A 368 -16.04 15.48 -1.99
CA ASP A 368 -14.82 15.72 -1.22
C ASP A 368 -14.45 14.50 -0.39
N ASN A 369 -13.15 14.22 -0.29
CA ASN A 369 -12.67 13.21 0.63
C ASN A 369 -12.67 13.74 2.07
N MET A 370 -13.75 13.45 2.80
CA MET A 370 -13.86 13.75 4.23
C MET A 370 -13.48 12.55 5.13
N GLY A 371 -12.92 11.47 4.56
CA GLY A 371 -12.52 10.28 5.30
C GLY A 371 -11.27 10.49 6.16
N GLN A 372 -10.97 9.53 7.04
CA GLN A 372 -9.70 9.52 7.78
C GLN A 372 -8.53 9.09 6.89
N VAL A 373 -8.77 8.17 5.94
CA VAL A 373 -7.82 7.84 4.88
C VAL A 373 -7.79 9.01 3.89
N ALA A 374 -6.69 9.76 3.95
CA ALA A 374 -6.52 11.04 3.29
C ALA A 374 -5.58 10.96 2.09
N SER A 375 -4.77 9.91 2.03
CA SER A 375 -3.86 9.59 0.93
C SER A 375 -4.14 8.17 0.44
N GLY A 376 -3.68 7.82 -0.74
CA GLY A 376 -3.72 6.45 -1.22
C GLY A 376 -3.06 6.29 -2.57
N HIS A 377 -3.25 5.11 -3.15
CA HIS A 377 -2.54 4.67 -4.34
C HIS A 377 -3.42 3.74 -5.20
N GLY A 378 -2.84 3.25 -6.29
CA GLY A 378 -3.36 2.11 -7.08
C GLY A 378 -4.15 2.51 -8.34
N ARG A 379 -5.21 3.31 -8.21
CA ARG A 379 -6.04 3.76 -9.37
C ARG A 379 -5.70 5.14 -9.89
N ILE A 380 -4.63 5.73 -9.39
CA ILE A 380 -4.14 7.03 -9.78
C ILE A 380 -3.13 6.83 -10.92
N LYS A 381 -2.99 7.82 -11.80
CA LYS A 381 -1.98 7.75 -12.87
C LYS A 381 -0.60 7.44 -12.26
N PRO A 382 0.15 6.44 -12.76
CA PRO A 382 1.44 6.04 -12.17
C PRO A 382 2.53 7.13 -12.19
N THR A 383 2.33 8.17 -13.01
CA THR A 383 3.22 9.33 -13.12
C THR A 383 2.84 10.47 -12.17
N SER A 384 1.81 10.29 -11.34
CA SER A 384 1.41 11.26 -10.32
C SER A 384 2.55 11.50 -9.35
N GLU A 385 2.95 12.76 -9.22
CA GLU A 385 4.06 13.19 -8.40
C GLU A 385 3.81 14.63 -7.95
N THR A 386 3.94 14.87 -6.66
CA THR A 386 3.97 16.18 -6.02
C THR A 386 5.27 16.30 -5.25
N LYS A 387 5.49 17.44 -4.60
CA LYS A 387 6.63 17.60 -3.68
C LYS A 387 6.56 16.65 -2.47
N TYR A 388 5.37 16.18 -2.11
CA TYR A 388 5.10 15.47 -0.85
C TYR A 388 4.66 14.01 -1.04
N GLY A 389 4.18 13.64 -2.23
CA GLY A 389 3.76 12.27 -2.56
C GLY A 389 4.03 11.92 -4.01
N THR A 390 4.08 10.64 -4.31
CA THR A 390 4.28 10.12 -5.68
C THR A 390 3.66 8.74 -5.76
N GLU A 391 3.10 8.36 -6.91
CA GLU A 391 2.64 6.98 -7.15
C GLU A 391 3.80 6.06 -7.58
N LYS A 392 4.97 6.64 -7.85
CA LYS A 392 6.17 5.89 -8.26
C LYS A 392 6.71 5.07 -7.09
N ALA A 393 7.12 3.85 -7.39
CA ALA A 393 7.88 3.03 -6.47
C ALA A 393 9.34 3.49 -6.35
N ILE A 394 10.00 3.12 -5.26
CA ILE A 394 11.45 3.27 -5.09
C ILE A 394 12.17 1.97 -5.45
N PHE A 395 13.37 2.09 -6.01
CA PHE A 395 14.30 0.99 -6.20
C PHE A 395 15.72 1.50 -5.93
N SER A 396 16.42 0.84 -5.02
CA SER A 396 17.85 1.06 -4.77
C SER A 396 18.55 -0.27 -4.55
N ILE A 397 19.76 -0.38 -5.07
CA ILE A 397 20.59 -1.58 -4.98
C ILE A 397 22.04 -1.19 -4.69
N ALA A 398 22.69 -1.95 -3.83
CA ALA A 398 24.12 -1.85 -3.53
C ALA A 398 24.75 -3.24 -3.46
N GLY A 399 26.01 -3.36 -3.86
CA GLY A 399 26.79 -4.60 -3.80
C GLY A 399 27.78 -4.73 -4.97
N PRO A 400 28.50 -5.86 -5.08
CA PRO A 400 29.44 -6.14 -6.17
C PRO A 400 28.86 -5.92 -7.57
N GLY A 401 29.64 -5.27 -8.44
CA GLY A 401 29.29 -5.08 -9.85
C GLY A 401 28.19 -4.06 -10.13
N ILE A 402 27.67 -3.37 -9.10
CA ILE A 402 26.69 -2.28 -9.21
C ILE A 402 27.42 -0.93 -9.22
N LYS A 403 26.99 -0.01 -10.09
CA LYS A 403 27.58 1.34 -10.16
C LYS A 403 27.40 2.10 -8.85
N LYS A 404 28.49 2.70 -8.36
CA LYS A 404 28.48 3.60 -7.20
C LYS A 404 27.98 4.99 -7.59
N ASP A 405 27.30 5.65 -6.65
CA ASP A 405 26.77 7.01 -6.80
C ASP A 405 25.94 7.23 -8.07
N TYR A 406 25.26 6.17 -8.53
CA TYR A 406 24.47 6.19 -9.74
C TYR A 406 23.00 6.47 -9.45
N SER A 407 22.48 7.54 -10.07
CA SER A 407 21.04 7.77 -10.18
C SER A 407 20.66 7.62 -11.65
N ARG A 408 19.70 6.73 -11.93
CA ARG A 408 19.20 6.51 -13.29
C ARG A 408 18.73 7.84 -13.89
N PRO A 409 19.24 8.27 -15.05
CA PRO A 409 18.79 9.48 -15.71
C PRO A 409 17.43 9.23 -16.39
N VAL A 410 16.34 9.30 -15.60
CA VAL A 410 14.98 8.97 -16.03
C VAL A 410 14.50 9.78 -17.23
N GLU A 411 14.96 11.03 -17.38
CA GLU A 411 14.67 11.88 -18.54
C GLU A 411 15.24 11.35 -19.86
N LYS A 412 16.26 10.49 -19.80
CA LYS A 412 16.91 9.89 -20.97
C LYS A 412 16.51 8.44 -21.19
N LEU A 413 16.41 7.67 -20.10
CA LEU A 413 16.22 6.22 -20.13
C LEU A 413 14.82 5.77 -19.72
N GLY A 414 13.96 6.68 -19.30
CA GLY A 414 12.69 6.37 -18.64
C GLY A 414 12.89 5.80 -17.23
N HIS A 415 11.78 5.61 -16.52
CA HIS A 415 11.77 4.90 -15.25
C HIS A 415 11.97 3.39 -15.47
N MET A 416 12.60 2.72 -14.51
CA MET A 416 12.58 1.27 -14.41
C MET A 416 11.16 0.81 -14.03
N ARG A 417 10.70 -0.31 -14.58
CA ARG A 417 9.39 -0.89 -14.22
C ARG A 417 9.58 -1.93 -13.13
N LEU A 418 8.58 -2.13 -12.27
CA LEU A 418 8.65 -3.15 -11.22
C LEU A 418 8.90 -4.56 -11.78
N ILE A 419 8.33 -4.88 -12.95
CA ILE A 419 8.55 -6.16 -13.63
C ILE A 419 10.01 -6.37 -14.06
N ASP A 420 10.81 -5.30 -14.18
CA ASP A 420 12.23 -5.36 -14.54
C ASP A 420 13.12 -5.74 -13.33
N VAL A 421 12.59 -5.68 -12.10
CA VAL A 421 13.36 -5.98 -10.87
C VAL A 421 13.79 -7.44 -10.84
N THR A 422 12.85 -8.38 -10.91
CA THR A 422 13.14 -9.82 -10.85
C THR A 422 14.17 -10.29 -11.88
N PRO A 423 14.05 -10.01 -13.20
CA PRO A 423 15.05 -10.46 -14.16
C PRO A 423 16.41 -9.78 -13.94
N THR A 424 16.44 -8.54 -13.43
CA THR A 424 17.69 -7.87 -13.07
C THR A 424 18.40 -8.59 -11.93
N LEU A 425 17.67 -8.98 -10.88
CA LEU A 425 18.24 -9.75 -9.76
C LEU A 425 18.63 -11.17 -10.18
N CYS A 426 17.85 -11.83 -11.03
CA CYS A 426 18.23 -13.14 -11.57
C CYS A 426 19.50 -13.08 -12.41
N HIS A 427 19.65 -12.03 -13.24
CA HIS A 427 20.88 -11.79 -14.00
C HIS A 427 22.09 -11.61 -13.08
N LEU A 428 21.92 -10.85 -11.99
CA LEU A 428 22.96 -10.61 -10.99
C LEU A 428 23.39 -11.89 -10.25
N LEU A 429 22.42 -12.77 -9.95
CA LEU A 429 22.65 -14.05 -9.28
C LEU A 429 23.05 -15.18 -10.25
N GLU A 430 23.20 -14.89 -11.54
CA GLU A 430 23.48 -15.87 -12.59
C GLU A 430 22.46 -17.03 -12.66
N ILE A 431 21.22 -16.77 -12.26
CA ILE A 431 20.11 -17.75 -12.33
C ILE A 431 19.12 -17.38 -13.44
N GLN A 432 18.34 -18.37 -13.88
CA GLN A 432 17.25 -18.11 -14.81
C GLN A 432 16.10 -17.39 -14.10
N PRO A 433 15.51 -16.36 -14.71
CA PRO A 433 14.28 -15.77 -14.19
C PRO A 433 13.14 -16.79 -14.23
N PRO A 434 12.08 -16.60 -13.42
CA PRO A 434 10.86 -17.40 -13.53
C PRO A 434 10.36 -17.46 -14.98
N ALA A 435 9.83 -18.60 -15.40
CA ALA A 435 9.40 -18.82 -16.78
C ALA A 435 8.36 -17.81 -17.30
N GLN A 436 7.59 -17.22 -16.38
CA GLN A 436 6.56 -16.22 -16.65
C GLN A 436 7.09 -14.77 -16.65
N ASN A 437 8.40 -14.56 -16.48
CA ASN A 437 8.98 -13.22 -16.47
C ASN A 437 8.69 -12.46 -17.77
N GLN A 438 8.27 -11.20 -17.63
CA GLN A 438 7.96 -10.28 -18.74
C GLN A 438 8.82 -9.01 -18.71
N GLY A 439 9.61 -8.81 -17.65
CA GLY A 439 10.52 -7.69 -17.56
C GLY A 439 11.82 -7.89 -18.31
N ALA A 440 12.57 -6.81 -18.45
CA ALA A 440 13.90 -6.79 -19.02
C ALA A 440 14.95 -6.53 -17.92
N VAL A 441 16.18 -6.98 -18.16
CA VAL A 441 17.32 -6.67 -17.28
C VAL A 441 17.67 -5.18 -17.40
N ALA A 442 17.74 -4.49 -16.25
CA ALA A 442 18.15 -3.09 -16.17
C ALA A 442 19.69 -2.95 -16.22
N TYR A 443 20.26 -3.14 -17.41
CA TYR A 443 21.71 -3.17 -17.61
C TYR A 443 22.46 -1.89 -17.21
N ASP A 444 21.78 -0.74 -17.19
CA ASP A 444 22.36 0.55 -16.82
C ASP A 444 22.87 0.62 -15.37
N LEU A 445 22.38 -0.28 -14.51
CA LEU A 445 22.77 -0.36 -13.09
C LEU A 445 24.16 -0.99 -12.90
N PHE A 446 24.60 -1.84 -13.84
CA PHE A 446 25.84 -2.60 -13.69
C PHE A 446 27.06 -1.80 -14.13
N GLU A 447 28.18 -2.01 -13.45
CA GLU A 447 29.47 -1.48 -13.87
C GLU A 447 29.78 -1.87 -15.32
N LYS A 448 30.56 -1.03 -16.03
CA LYS A 448 30.98 -1.22 -17.43
C LYS A 448 29.85 -1.18 -18.47
N ASN A 449 28.60 -1.00 -18.08
CA ASN A 449 27.46 -0.81 -18.98
C ASN A 449 27.10 0.67 -19.10
N GLU A 450 27.52 1.33 -20.17
CA GLU A 450 27.16 2.73 -20.44
C GLU A 450 25.98 2.80 -21.42
N MET A 451 24.88 3.40 -20.96
CA MET A 451 23.72 3.65 -21.82
C MET A 451 23.86 5.01 -22.50
N VAL A 452 24.43 5.01 -23.70
CA VAL A 452 24.53 6.22 -24.53
C VAL A 452 23.30 6.33 -25.42
N ARG A 453 22.37 7.22 -25.05
CA ARG A 453 21.28 7.64 -25.92
C ARG A 453 21.36 9.14 -26.14
N GLU A 454 22.08 9.54 -27.17
CA GLU A 454 22.17 10.95 -27.57
C GLU A 454 21.11 11.23 -28.64
N ARG A 455 20.23 12.20 -28.34
CA ARG A 455 19.38 12.78 -29.37
C ARG A 455 20.26 13.68 -30.24
N PRO A 456 20.36 13.46 -31.57
CA PRO A 456 21.04 14.39 -32.46
C PRO A 456 20.45 15.81 -32.30
N ASN A 457 21.23 16.84 -32.62
CA ASN A 457 20.72 18.22 -32.60
C ASN A 457 19.41 18.27 -33.42
N PRO A 458 18.26 18.62 -32.80
CA PRO A 458 16.97 18.58 -33.48
C PRO A 458 16.86 19.64 -34.59
N THR A 459 17.83 20.56 -34.67
CA THR A 459 17.92 21.56 -35.72
C THR A 459 18.62 20.95 -36.95
N PRO A 460 17.89 20.68 -38.07
CA PRO A 460 18.52 20.17 -39.28
C PRO A 460 19.44 21.22 -39.90
N VAL A 461 20.45 20.77 -40.64
CA VAL A 461 21.23 21.63 -41.54
C VAL A 461 20.26 22.14 -42.62
N TYR A 462 19.84 23.40 -42.52
CA TYR A 462 18.64 23.95 -43.17
C TYR A 462 18.63 23.84 -44.70
N GLY A 463 19.78 23.93 -45.37
CA GLY A 463 19.88 23.94 -46.84
C GLY A 463 19.43 22.63 -47.51
N PRO A 464 20.13 21.51 -47.28
CA PRO A 464 19.80 20.22 -47.90
C PRO A 464 18.40 19.70 -47.57
N THR A 465 17.94 19.89 -46.33
CA THR A 465 16.60 19.45 -45.89
C THR A 465 15.49 20.24 -46.58
N LYS A 466 15.69 21.53 -46.86
CA LYS A 466 14.72 22.38 -47.56
C LYS A 466 14.54 21.97 -49.02
N GLU A 467 15.64 21.73 -49.73
CA GLU A 467 15.65 21.25 -51.12
C GLU A 467 14.95 19.89 -51.23
N TYR A 468 15.31 18.94 -50.38
CA TYR A 468 14.68 17.62 -50.32
C TYR A 468 13.19 17.70 -49.99
N LYS A 469 12.79 18.49 -48.99
CA LYS A 469 11.38 18.64 -48.61
C LYS A 469 10.56 19.28 -49.73
N LYS A 470 11.13 20.26 -50.44
CA LYS A 470 10.47 20.90 -51.60
C LYS A 470 10.32 19.93 -52.76
N TRP A 471 11.36 19.15 -53.08
CA TRP A 471 11.28 18.09 -54.09
C TRP A 471 10.25 17.02 -53.70
N MET A 472 10.29 16.52 -52.46
CA MET A 472 9.37 15.50 -51.96
C MET A 472 7.93 15.99 -52.00
N GLN A 473 7.66 17.20 -51.54
CA GLN A 473 6.32 17.79 -51.63
C GLN A 473 5.86 17.91 -53.08
N GLY A 474 6.71 18.42 -53.98
CA GLY A 474 6.41 18.50 -55.41
C GLY A 474 6.09 17.12 -56.01
N PHE A 475 6.95 16.13 -55.74
CA PHE A 475 6.74 14.74 -56.15
C PHE A 475 5.39 14.21 -55.65
N LEU A 476 5.07 14.38 -54.36
CA LEU A 476 3.81 13.90 -53.78
C LEU A 476 2.57 14.63 -54.36
N TYR A 477 2.66 15.94 -54.66
CA TYR A 477 1.61 16.69 -55.34
C TYR A 477 1.40 16.22 -56.79
N ASP A 478 2.49 16.01 -57.52
CA ASP A 478 2.46 15.57 -58.91
C ASP A 478 1.90 14.15 -59.01
N PHE A 479 2.29 13.25 -58.10
CA PHE A 479 1.76 11.89 -57.94
C PHE A 479 0.30 11.85 -57.45
N GLY A 480 -0.27 12.99 -57.04
CA GLY A 480 -1.64 13.10 -56.57
C GLY A 480 -1.87 12.66 -55.13
N LEU A 481 -0.82 12.31 -54.38
CA LEU A 481 -0.90 11.90 -52.98
C LEU A 481 -1.18 13.07 -52.03
N LEU A 482 -1.12 14.31 -52.51
CA LEU A 482 -1.49 15.53 -51.77
C LEU A 482 -2.61 16.32 -52.47
N LYS A 483 -3.27 15.73 -53.49
CA LYS A 483 -4.32 16.41 -54.27
C LYS A 483 -5.71 16.35 -53.62
N ASP A 484 -5.95 15.35 -52.79
CA ASP A 484 -7.04 15.32 -51.80
C ASP A 484 -6.39 15.21 -50.40
N GLU A 485 -7.14 15.33 -49.31
CA GLU A 485 -6.66 15.20 -47.91
C GLU A 485 -6.14 13.78 -47.58
N THR A 486 -5.43 13.13 -48.47
CA THR A 486 -4.65 11.94 -48.17
C THR A 486 -3.41 12.38 -47.41
N ASN A 487 -3.34 12.02 -46.12
CA ASN A 487 -2.12 12.07 -45.33
C ASN A 487 -1.30 10.80 -45.67
N PRO A 488 -0.26 10.87 -46.52
CA PRO A 488 0.65 9.74 -46.66
C PRO A 488 1.40 9.51 -45.33
N CYS A 489 1.57 8.23 -44.98
CA CYS A 489 2.28 7.74 -43.78
C CYS A 489 3.78 8.10 -43.82
#